data_AF-A0A7G2K0H3-F1
#
_entry.id   AF-A0A7G2K0H3-F1
#
_cell.length_a   1.000
_cell.length_b   1.000
_cell.length_c   1.000
_cell.angle_alpha   90.00
_cell.angle_beta   90.00
_cell.angle_gamma   90.00
#
_symmetry.space_group_name_H-M   'P 1'
#
loop_
_entity.id
_entity.type
_entity.pdbx_description
1 polymer ?
#
loop_
_entity_poly.entity_id
_entity_poly.type
_entity_poly.pdbx_seq_one_letter_code
_entity_poly.pdbx_strand_id
1 'polypeptide(L)' 'LSRSQDVETKGVEVLKGVDGILVPGGFGYRGVEGKIRTAQYARENKIPYLGICLGMQIALIEYARNVAGLTKA' A
#
# COMPACT_ATOMS: atom_id res chain seq x y z
N LEU A 1 0.22 -11.07 9.06
CA LEU A 1 1.22 -10.89 7.97
C LEU A 1 0.61 -11.41 6.67
N SER A 2 0.02 -10.53 5.87
CA SER A 2 -0.47 -10.84 4.52
C SER A 2 0.62 -10.52 3.49
N ARG A 3 0.67 -11.27 2.38
CA ARG A 3 1.57 -10.93 1.28
C ARG A 3 0.92 -9.86 0.41
N SER A 4 1.69 -8.94 -0.17
CA SER A 4 1.08 -7.89 -1.01
C SER A 4 0.40 -8.45 -2.26
N GLN A 5 0.80 -9.63 -2.74
CA GLN A 5 0.11 -10.35 -3.81
C GLN A 5 -1.28 -10.86 -3.39
N ASP A 6 -1.52 -11.08 -2.09
CA ASP A 6 -2.86 -11.42 -1.60
C ASP A 6 -3.81 -10.23 -1.81
N VAL A 7 -3.33 -9.00 -1.66
CA VAL A 7 -4.13 -7.79 -1.92
C VAL A 7 -4.40 -7.61 -3.42
N GLU A 8 -3.49 -8.05 -4.30
CA GLU A 8 -3.71 -8.02 -5.75
C GLU A 8 -4.78 -9.03 -6.19
N THR A 9 -4.78 -10.22 -5.59
CA THR A 9 -5.64 -11.35 -6.00
C THR A 9 -6.96 -11.44 -5.24
N LYS A 10 -6.97 -11.10 -3.95
CA LYS A 10 -8.12 -11.22 -3.05
C LYS A 10 -8.70 -9.85 -2.64
N GLY A 11 -8.06 -8.76 -3.06
CA GLY A 11 -8.49 -7.40 -2.73
C GLY A 11 -8.11 -6.97 -1.32
N VAL A 12 -8.54 -5.76 -0.93
CA VAL A 12 -8.21 -5.15 0.37
C VAL A 12 -8.94 -5.78 1.56
N GLU A 13 -9.89 -6.69 1.33
CA GLU A 13 -10.62 -7.40 2.40
C GLU A 13 -9.68 -8.18 3.33
N VAL A 14 -8.53 -8.62 2.84
CA VAL A 14 -7.50 -9.29 3.65
C VAL A 14 -6.85 -8.36 4.69
N LEU A 15 -7.11 -7.05 4.61
CA LEU A 15 -6.64 -6.02 5.52
C LEU A 15 -7.71 -5.61 6.56
N LYS A 16 -8.91 -6.20 6.52
CA LYS A 16 -9.99 -5.82 7.42
C LYS A 16 -9.63 -6.13 8.88
N GLY A 17 -9.85 -5.16 9.76
CA GLY A 17 -9.65 -5.31 11.20
C GLY A 17 -8.19 -5.23 11.66
N VAL A 18 -7.27 -4.76 10.80
CA VAL A 18 -5.89 -4.49 11.21
C VAL A 18 -5.80 -3.13 11.92
N ASP A 19 -5.08 -3.08 13.03
CA ASP A 19 -4.85 -1.85 13.80
C ASP A 19 -3.67 -1.01 13.27
N GLY A 20 -2.89 -1.58 12.34
CA GLY A 20 -1.72 -0.92 11.76
C GLY A 20 -1.16 -1.72 10.58
N ILE A 21 -0.49 -1.01 9.68
CA ILE A 21 0.08 -1.55 8.46
C ILE A 21 1.57 -1.23 8.42
N LEU A 22 2.39 -2.27 8.28
CA LEU A 22 3.83 -2.16 8.04
C LEU A 22 4.15 -2.65 6.63
N VAL A 23 4.64 -1.75 5.77
CA VAL A 23 5.14 -2.10 4.45
C VAL A 23 6.66 -2.02 4.46
N PRO A 24 7.36 -3.18 4.52
CA PRO A 24 8.80 -3.19 4.50
C PRO A 24 9.35 -2.89 3.10
N GLY A 25 10.67 -2.69 3.04
CA GLY A 25 11.40 -2.64 1.78
C GLY A 25 11.20 -3.93 0.96
N GLY A 26 11.36 -3.81 -0.35
CA GLY A 26 11.36 -4.95 -1.26
C GLY A 26 12.12 -4.58 -2.52
N PHE A 27 12.45 -5.60 -3.32
CA PHE A 27 13.18 -5.41 -4.57
C PHE A 27 12.38 -6.00 -5.73
N GLY A 28 12.42 -5.34 -6.88
CA GLY A 28 11.67 -5.71 -8.08
C GLY A 28 10.20 -5.28 -8.09
N TYR A 29 9.50 -5.60 -9.17
CA TYR A 29 8.15 -5.12 -9.49
C TYR A 29 7.02 -5.94 -8.86
N ARG A 30 7.32 -7.12 -8.31
CA ARG A 30 6.29 -8.04 -7.81
C ARG A 30 5.56 -7.46 -6.61
N GLY A 31 4.22 -7.45 -6.68
CA GLY A 31 3.39 -7.03 -5.56
C GLY A 31 3.40 -5.52 -5.31
N VAL A 32 3.87 -4.70 -6.26
CA VAL A 32 3.92 -3.23 -6.13
C VAL A 32 2.52 -2.63 -6.10
N GLU A 33 1.63 -3.04 -7.02
CA GLU A 33 0.25 -2.54 -7.05
C GLU A 33 -0.53 -2.98 -5.82
N GLY A 34 -0.28 -4.19 -5.32
CA GLY A 34 -0.81 -4.64 -4.03
C GLY A 34 -0.39 -3.74 -2.86
N LYS A 35 0.88 -3.29 -2.84
CA LYS A 35 1.37 -2.37 -1.82
C LYS A 35 0.75 -0.97 -1.97
N ILE A 36 0.56 -0.47 -3.20
CA ILE A 36 -0.12 0.82 -3.45
C ILE A 36 -1.56 0.76 -2.94
N ARG A 37 -2.32 -0.30 -3.28
CA ARG A 37 -3.68 -0.51 -2.75
C ARG A 37 -3.71 -0.63 -1.22
N THR A 38 -2.69 -1.25 -0.63
CA THR A 38 -2.54 -1.34 0.83
C THR A 38 -2.32 0.03 1.46
N ALA A 39 -1.47 0.88 0.88
CA ALA A 39 -1.25 2.25 1.34
C ALA A 39 -2.52 3.10 1.20
N GLN A 40 -3.26 2.94 0.10
CA GLN A 40 -4.53 3.63 -0.14
C GLN A 40 -5.55 3.24 0.92
N TYR A 41 -5.70 1.94 1.17
CA TYR A 41 -6.59 1.43 2.20
C TYR A 41 -6.24 2.01 3.58
N ALA A 42 -4.96 2.06 3.93
CA ALA A 42 -4.51 2.65 5.19
C ALA A 42 -4.92 4.12 5.31
N ARG A 43 -4.66 4.93 4.26
CA ARG A 43 -4.98 6.36 4.23
C ARG A 43 -6.49 6.62 4.35
N GLU A 44 -7.29 5.92 3.54
CA GLU A 44 -8.75 6.12 3.49
C GLU A 44 -9.44 5.69 4.79
N ASN A 45 -8.93 4.65 5.44
CA ASN A 45 -9.48 4.14 6.70
C ASN A 45 -8.80 4.70 7.95
N LYS A 46 -7.87 5.66 7.80
CA LYS A 46 -7.10 6.29 8.90
C LYS A 46 -6.37 5.27 9.78
N ILE A 47 -5.86 4.19 9.17
CA ILE A 47 -5.09 3.16 9.84
C ILE A 47 -3.61 3.58 9.87
N PRO A 48 -2.92 3.50 11.02
CA PRO A 48 -1.48 3.77 11.11
C PRO A 48 -0.67 2.99 10.07
N TYR A 49 0.15 3.69 9.29
CA TYR A 49 0.99 3.13 8.24
C TYR A 49 2.47 3.45 8.49
N LEU A 50 3.33 2.43 8.46
CA LEU A 50 4.78 2.59 8.47
C LEU A 50 5.38 1.98 7.20
N GLY A 51 5.95 2.83 6.35
CA GLY A 51 6.64 2.43 5.13
C GLY A 51 8.15 2.55 5.30
N ILE A 52 8.89 1.45 5.07
CA ILE A 52 10.35 1.43 5.15
C ILE A 52 10.95 1.33 3.75
N CYS A 53 11.87 2.23 3.39
CA CYS A 53 12.55 2.25 2.09
C CYS A 53 11.53 2.30 0.93
N LEU A 54 11.38 1.22 0.15
CA LEU A 54 10.35 1.11 -0.89
C LEU A 54 8.94 1.37 -0.33
N GLY A 55 8.64 0.97 0.91
CA GLY A 55 7.33 1.23 1.51
C GLY A 55 6.99 2.73 1.65
N MET A 56 8.00 3.59 1.82
CA MET A 56 7.81 5.04 1.79
C MET A 56 7.53 5.54 0.36
N GLN A 57 8.27 5.03 -0.63
CA GLN A 57 8.06 5.36 -2.03
C GLN A 57 6.65 4.98 -2.49
N ILE A 58 6.16 3.81 -2.07
CA ILE A 58 4.79 3.36 -2.34
C ILE A 58 3.76 4.34 -1.78
N ALA A 59 3.93 4.81 -0.54
CA ALA A 59 3.00 5.78 0.05
C ALA A 59 2.98 7.10 -0.72
N LEU A 60 4.13 7.56 -1.21
CA LEU A 60 4.23 8.75 -2.05
C LEU A 60 3.55 8.55 -3.42
N ILE A 61 3.78 7.41 -4.07
CA ILE A 61 3.15 7.08 -5.36
C ILE A 61 1.62 7.00 -5.20
N GLU A 62 1.14 6.35 -4.13
CA GLU A 62 -0.29 6.27 -3.82
C GLU A 62 -0.89 7.67 -3.67
N TYR A 63 -0.28 8.52 -2.84
CA TYR A 63 -0.78 9.86 -2.58
C TYR A 63 -0.74 10.73 -3.85
N ALA A 64 0.33 10.62 -4.65
CA ALA A 64 0.47 11.33 -5.91
C ALA A 64 -0.66 10.95 -6.89
N ARG A 65 -0.94 9.65 -7.05
CA ARG A 65 -1.97 9.16 -7.98
C ARG A 65 -3.39 9.51 -7.50
N ASN A 66 -3.69 9.30 -6.22
CA ASN A 66 -5.06 9.34 -5.72
C ASN A 66 -5.48 10.68 -5.10
N VAL A 67 -4.53 11.47 -4.59
CA VAL A 67 -4.83 12.75 -3.93
C VAL A 67 -4.34 13.94 -4.77
N ALA A 68 -3.12 13.87 -5.30
CA ALA A 68 -2.54 14.98 -6.08
C ALA A 68 -2.93 14.94 -7.58
N GLY A 69 -3.64 13.91 -8.05
CA GLY A 69 -4.10 13.78 -9.44
C GLY A 69 -3.00 13.44 -10.45
N LEU A 70 -1.80 13.06 -10.00
CA LEU A 70 -0.67 12.65 -10.84
C LEU A 70 -0.82 11.17 -11.24
N THR A 71 -1.78 10.87 -12.12
CA THR A 71 -2.20 9.49 -12.45
C THR A 71 -1.12 8.60 -13.08
N LYS A 72 0.00 9.18 -13.52
CA LYS A 72 1.14 8.47 -14.14
C LYS A 72 2.40 8.42 -13.26
N ALA A 73 2.30 8.76 -11.98
CA ALA A 73 3.39 8.66 -11.01
C ALA A 73 3.82 7.20 -10.77
#